data_AF-A0A1D9GLT5-F1
#
_entry.id   AF-A0A1D9GLT5-F1
#
_cell.length_a   1.000
_cell.length_b   1.000
_cell.length_c   1.000
_cell.angle_alpha   90.00
_cell.angle_beta   90.00
_cell.angle_gamma   90.00
#
_symmetry.space_group_name_H-M   'P 1'
#
loop_
_entity.id
_entity.type
_entity.pdbx_description
1 polymer ?
#
loop_
_entity_poly.entity_id
_entity_poly.type
_entity_poly.pdbx_seq_one_letter_code
_entity_poly.pdbx_strand_id
1 'polypeptide(L)'
;MKNPRNIGGVAIEYSGSHPRGKFLFDVAMENQRAREKFPRGANLDTALMEEVGELAQALLKIKESGWSPEQVYKEAVQVASTAMRVAVEGCPEHDYRGMKCGFGGCKQPATGGPCALCYE
;
A
#
# COMPACT_ATOMS: atom_id res chain seq x y z
N MET A 1 5.14 9.91 29.77
CA MET A 1 5.48 8.50 29.48
C MET A 1 4.91 8.13 28.11
N LYS A 2 5.75 8.01 27.09
CA LYS A 2 5.36 7.46 25.77
C LYS A 2 5.69 5.97 25.80
N ASN A 3 4.69 5.11 25.59
CA ASN A 3 4.88 3.68 25.50
C ASN A 3 4.93 3.28 24.02
N PRO A 4 6.11 3.13 23.40
CA PRO A 4 6.19 2.68 22.02
C PRO A 4 5.81 1.20 21.98
N ARG A 5 4.69 0.88 21.32
CA ARG A 5 4.34 -0.52 21.07
C ARG A 5 5.34 -1.07 20.06
N ASN A 6 6.25 -1.89 20.58
CA ASN A 6 7.21 -2.67 19.83
C ASN A 6 6.48 -3.64 18.91
N ILE A 7 6.65 -3.45 17.60
CA ILE A 7 6.37 -4.47 16.58
C ILE A 7 7.68 -4.63 15.81
N GLY A 8 8.40 -5.73 16.04
CA GLY A 8 9.51 -6.15 15.16
C GLY A 8 10.88 -5.48 15.33
N GLY A 9 11.20 -4.82 16.44
CA GLY A 9 12.59 -4.45 16.77
C GLY A 9 13.19 -3.27 15.99
N VAL A 10 12.41 -2.55 15.19
CA VAL A 10 12.81 -1.24 14.66
C VAL A 10 11.92 -0.19 15.31
N ALA A 11 12.47 0.53 16.28
CA ALA A 11 11.86 1.76 16.76
C ALA A 11 11.95 2.79 15.63
N ILE A 12 10.97 2.79 14.72
CA ILE A 12 10.78 3.91 13.81
C ILE A 12 10.33 5.06 14.69
N GLU A 13 11.27 5.89 15.12
CA GLU A 13 10.94 7.18 15.71
C GLU A 13 10.18 7.98 14.65
N TYR A 14 8.85 8.00 14.76
CA TYR A 14 7.98 8.92 14.04
C TYR A 14 8.18 10.34 14.60
N SER A 15 9.40 10.87 14.55
CA SER A 15 9.60 12.30 14.51
C SER A 15 9.18 12.72 13.10
N GLY A 16 8.15 13.55 12.97
CA GLY A 16 7.53 13.95 11.69
C GLY A 16 8.45 14.63 10.66
N SER A 17 9.78 14.61 10.86
CA SER A 17 10.83 15.12 9.99
C SER A 17 11.57 14.05 9.17
N HIS A 18 11.45 12.75 9.48
CA HIS A 18 12.19 11.72 8.74
C HIS A 18 11.50 11.37 7.40
N PRO A 19 12.19 11.41 6.23
CA PRO A 19 11.60 11.14 4.91
C PRO A 19 10.80 9.83 4.82
N ARG A 20 11.34 8.72 5.35
CA ARG A 20 10.62 7.45 5.50
C ARG A 20 9.29 7.56 6.27
N GLY A 21 9.28 8.30 7.38
CA GLY A 21 8.07 8.52 8.18
C GLY A 21 7.00 9.31 7.42
N LYS A 22 7.43 10.35 6.69
CA LYS A 22 6.55 11.10 5.77
C LYS A 22 5.97 10.20 4.68
N PHE A 23 6.80 9.36 4.05
CA PHE A 23 6.35 8.44 3.01
C PHE A 23 5.29 7.46 3.53
N LEU A 24 5.53 6.82 4.68
CA LEU A 24 4.54 5.91 5.27
C LEU A 24 3.24 6.62 5.65
N PHE A 25 3.31 7.88 6.11
CA PHE A 25 2.14 8.70 6.37
C PHE A 25 1.36 8.99 5.08
N ASP A 26 2.06 9.41 4.01
CA ASP A 26 1.43 9.71 2.72
C ASP A 26 0.80 8.45 2.10
N VAL A 27 1.43 7.27 2.24
CA VAL A 27 0.85 5.98 1.83
C VAL A 27 -0.42 5.67 2.61
N ALA A 28 -0.46 5.92 3.92
CA ALA A 28 -1.67 5.71 4.72
C ALA A 28 -2.81 6.65 4.28
N MET A 29 -2.49 7.93 4.01
CA MET A 29 -3.45 8.90 3.49
C MET A 29 -3.97 8.52 2.10
N GLU A 30 -3.09 8.08 1.21
CA GLU A 30 -3.47 7.64 -0.13
C GLU A 30 -4.30 6.37 -0.10
N ASN A 31 -3.98 5.42 0.79
CA ASN A 31 -4.76 4.22 0.99
C ASN A 31 -6.19 4.54 1.43
N GLN A 32 -6.36 5.48 2.36
CA GLN A 32 -7.68 5.93 2.77
C GLN A 32 -8.47 6.49 1.57
N ARG A 33 -7.88 7.39 0.78
CA ARG A 33 -8.51 7.97 -0.42
C ARG A 33 -8.87 6.89 -1.45
N ALA A 34 -7.98 5.94 -1.69
CA ALA A 34 -8.18 4.85 -2.63
C ALA A 34 -9.34 3.93 -2.20
N ARG A 35 -9.50 3.67 -0.88
CA ARG A 35 -10.63 2.90 -0.34
C ARG A 35 -11.94 3.67 -0.43
N GLU A 36 -11.94 4.99 -0.23
CA GLU A 36 -13.13 5.83 -0.42
C GLU A 36 -13.59 5.81 -1.89
N LYS A 37 -12.65 5.88 -2.84
CA LYS A 37 -12.95 5.85 -4.28
C LYS A 37 -13.31 4.45 -4.79
N PHE A 38 -12.65 3.42 -4.27
CA PHE A 38 -12.79 2.03 -4.71
C PHE A 38 -12.94 1.09 -3.51
N PRO A 39 -14.14 1.01 -2.89
CA PRO A 39 -14.33 0.37 -1.59
C PRO A 39 -14.26 -1.17 -1.59
N ARG A 40 -14.38 -1.81 -2.75
CA ARG A 40 -14.52 -3.29 -2.84
C ARG A 40 -13.23 -4.04 -3.18
N GLY A 41 -12.11 -3.33 -3.38
CA GLY A 41 -10.83 -3.98 -3.70
C GLY A 41 -10.85 -4.82 -4.99
N ALA A 42 -11.80 -4.56 -5.90
CA ALA A 42 -11.88 -5.25 -7.18
C ALA A 42 -10.84 -4.67 -8.16
N ASN A 43 -10.28 -5.53 -9.00
CA ASN A 43 -9.27 -5.20 -10.02
C ASN A 43 -8.00 -4.52 -9.46
N LEU A 44 -7.60 -4.84 -8.23
CA LEU A 44 -6.41 -4.25 -7.60
C LEU A 44 -5.11 -4.66 -8.31
N ASP A 45 -5.09 -5.78 -9.02
CA ASP A 45 -3.99 -6.22 -9.88
C ASP A 45 -3.79 -5.27 -11.08
N THR A 46 -4.89 -4.88 -11.72
CA THR A 46 -4.91 -3.96 -12.86
C THR A 46 -4.53 -2.57 -12.40
N ALA A 47 -5.10 -2.10 -11.28
CA ALA A 47 -4.71 -0.84 -10.66
C ALA A 47 -3.22 -0.84 -10.31
N LEU A 48 -2.69 -1.91 -9.71
CA LEU A 48 -1.27 -1.99 -9.38
C LEU A 48 -0.38 -1.87 -10.62
N MET A 49 -0.74 -2.55 -11.72
CA MET A 49 -0.01 -2.44 -12.98
C MET A 49 -0.06 -1.04 -13.57
N GLU A 50 -1.21 -0.36 -13.47
CA GLU A 50 -1.37 1.03 -13.90
C GLU A 50 -0.44 1.96 -13.10
N GLU A 51 -0.46 1.90 -11.78
CA GLU A 51 0.39 2.73 -10.91
C GLU A 51 1.89 2.48 -11.15
N VAL A 52 2.29 1.22 -11.37
CA VAL A 52 3.68 0.87 -11.71
C VAL A 52 4.08 1.46 -13.07
N GLY A 53 3.17 1.44 -14.04
CA GLY A 53 3.36 2.07 -15.34
C GLY A 53 3.55 3.59 -15.24
N GLU A 54 2.74 4.27 -14.42
CA GLU A 54 2.85 5.71 -14.18
C GLU A 54 4.17 6.06 -13.47
N LEU A 55 4.59 5.28 -12.47
CA LEU A 55 5.89 5.45 -11.82
C LEU A 55 7.05 5.26 -12.81
N ALA A 56 7.00 4.22 -13.65
CA ALA A 56 8.01 4.00 -14.68
C ALA A 56 8.06 5.18 -15.67
N GLN A 57 6.91 5.68 -16.08
CA GLN A 57 6.82 6.86 -16.95
C GLN A 57 7.41 8.11 -16.28
N ALA A 58 7.12 8.33 -14.99
CA ALA A 58 7.68 9.44 -14.23
C ALA A 58 9.21 9.40 -14.17
N LEU A 59 9.79 8.21 -13.96
CA LEU A 59 11.23 7.99 -13.91
C LEU A 59 11.92 8.22 -15.27
N LEU A 60 11.26 7.92 -16.38
CA LEU A 60 11.78 8.23 -17.72
C LEU A 60 11.70 9.74 -17.99
N LYS A 61 10.54 10.33 -17.69
CA LYS A 61 10.25 11.75 -17.97
C LYS A 61 11.02 12.73 -17.10
N ILE A 62 11.49 12.33 -15.91
CA ILE A 62 12.34 13.18 -15.06
C ILE A 62 13.66 13.56 -15.75
N LYS A 63 14.17 12.70 -16.64
CA LYS A 63 15.40 12.97 -17.42
C LYS A 63 15.10 13.71 -18.73
N GLU A 64 13.95 13.44 -19.33
CA GLU A 64 13.65 13.83 -20.72
C GLU A 64 12.74 15.07 -20.87
N SER A 65 11.86 15.36 -19.90
CA SER A 65 10.69 16.22 -20.18
C SER A 65 10.16 17.07 -19.01
N GLY A 66 10.96 17.32 -17.97
CA GLY A 66 10.62 18.33 -16.95
C GLY A 66 9.60 17.88 -15.90
N TRP A 67 9.36 16.58 -15.75
CA TRP A 67 8.67 16.07 -14.57
C TRP A 67 9.53 16.32 -13.34
N SER A 68 8.90 16.73 -12.25
CA SER A 68 9.60 17.05 -11.02
C SER A 68 9.79 15.80 -10.14
N PRO A 69 10.80 15.77 -9.24
CA PRO A 69 10.97 14.68 -8.28
C PRO A 69 9.71 14.36 -7.46
N GLU A 70 8.84 15.36 -7.25
CA GLU A 70 7.56 15.20 -6.57
C GLU A 70 6.59 14.29 -7.33
N GLN A 71 6.62 14.26 -8.67
CA GLN A 71 5.80 13.32 -9.46
C GLN A 71 6.24 11.88 -9.23
N VAL A 72 7.56 11.62 -9.30
CA VAL A 72 8.09 10.28 -8.99
C VAL A 72 7.71 9.86 -7.57
N TYR A 73 7.81 10.77 -6.61
CA TYR A 73 7.38 10.51 -5.23
C TYR A 73 5.89 10.17 -5.14
N LYS A 74 5.04 10.94 -5.82
CA LYS A 74 3.58 10.75 -5.82
C LYS A 74 3.21 9.38 -6.38
N GLU A 75 3.76 9.01 -7.54
CA GLU A 75 3.45 7.71 -8.15
C GLU A 75 4.03 6.55 -7.32
N ALA A 76 5.18 6.73 -6.67
CA ALA A 76 5.71 5.74 -5.72
C ALA A 76 4.79 5.53 -4.50
N VAL A 77 4.15 6.59 -4.00
CA VAL A 77 3.15 6.51 -2.93
C VAL A 77 1.93 5.72 -3.40
N GLN A 78 1.44 5.96 -4.61
CA GLN A 78 0.30 5.24 -5.18
C GLN A 78 0.60 3.75 -5.36
N VAL A 79 1.77 3.40 -5.94
CA VAL A 79 2.21 2.00 -6.06
C VAL A 79 2.23 1.32 -4.69
N ALA A 80 2.86 1.95 -3.70
CA ALA A 80 2.95 1.39 -2.35
C ALA A 80 1.57 1.25 -1.69
N SER A 81 0.68 2.22 -1.87
CA SER A 81 -0.71 2.18 -1.40
C SER A 81 -1.48 1.01 -2.00
N THR A 82 -1.40 0.83 -3.32
CA THR A 82 -2.11 -0.24 -4.03
C THR A 82 -1.53 -1.61 -3.68
N ALA A 83 -0.21 -1.74 -3.59
CA ALA A 83 0.45 -2.96 -3.14
C ALA A 83 0.05 -3.34 -1.70
N MET A 84 -0.06 -2.35 -0.81
CA MET A 84 -0.55 -2.56 0.55
C MET A 84 -2.00 -3.08 0.56
N ARG A 85 -2.85 -2.58 -0.34
CA ARG A 85 -4.22 -3.11 -0.51
C ARG A 85 -4.20 -4.54 -1.02
N VAL A 86 -3.43 -4.87 -2.04
CA VAL A 86 -3.32 -6.26 -2.52
C VAL A 86 -2.87 -7.19 -1.38
N ALA A 87 -1.92 -6.74 -0.56
CA ALA A 87 -1.46 -7.52 0.57
C ALA A 87 -2.56 -7.74 1.63
N VAL A 88 -3.31 -6.70 2.00
CA VAL A 88 -4.24 -6.72 3.17
C VAL A 88 -5.70 -7.00 2.79
N GLU A 89 -6.09 -6.72 1.56
CA GLU A 89 -7.44 -6.87 1.01
C GLU A 89 -7.51 -7.97 -0.06
N GLY A 90 -6.36 -8.49 -0.53
CA GLY A 90 -6.32 -9.46 -1.61
C GLY A 90 -6.77 -8.89 -2.95
N CYS A 91 -6.92 -9.77 -3.94
CA CYS A 91 -7.48 -9.46 -5.24
C CYS A 91 -8.54 -10.54 -5.56
N PRO A 92 -9.84 -10.26 -5.41
CA PRO A 92 -10.91 -11.26 -5.51
C PRO A 92 -10.96 -12.04 -6.84
N GLU A 93 -10.36 -11.50 -7.89
CA GLU A 93 -10.27 -12.09 -9.22
C GLU A 93 -9.27 -13.26 -9.31
N HIS A 94 -8.42 -13.43 -8.29
CA HIS A 94 -7.36 -14.46 -8.25
C HIS A 94 -7.63 -15.53 -7.19
N ASP A 95 -7.30 -16.78 -7.52
CA ASP A 95 -7.40 -17.94 -6.61
C ASP A 95 -6.11 -18.14 -5.81
N TYR A 96 -6.11 -17.73 -4.53
CA TYR A 96 -4.97 -17.89 -3.63
C TYR A 96 -4.93 -19.31 -3.03
N ARG A 97 -4.38 -20.28 -3.77
CA ARG A 97 -4.24 -21.67 -3.32
C ARG A 97 -3.16 -21.83 -2.22
N GLY A 98 -3.43 -22.65 -1.21
CA GLY A 98 -2.43 -23.10 -0.22
C GLY A 98 -2.27 -22.24 1.05
N MET A 99 -3.16 -21.29 1.31
CA MET A 99 -3.14 -20.48 2.54
C MET A 99 -3.57 -21.30 3.78
N LYS A 100 -2.83 -21.19 4.90
CA LYS A 100 -3.10 -21.90 6.18
C LYS A 100 -4.36 -21.42 6.91
N CYS A 101 -4.80 -20.20 6.66
CA CYS A 101 -6.10 -19.72 7.12
C CYS A 101 -7.08 -19.87 5.94
N GLY A 102 -8.18 -20.59 6.17
CA GLY A 102 -9.33 -20.56 5.28
C GLY A 102 -10.28 -19.48 5.77
N PHE A 103 -10.60 -18.48 4.97
CA PHE A 103 -11.71 -17.61 5.33
C PHE A 103 -12.51 -17.18 4.11
N GLY A 104 -13.64 -17.86 3.91
CA GLY A 104 -14.90 -17.13 3.78
C GLY A 104 -15.32 -16.68 5.18
N GLY A 105 -15.26 -15.37 5.48
CA GLY A 105 -15.80 -14.79 6.72
C GLY A 105 -14.81 -14.30 7.81
N CYS A 106 -13.57 -13.90 7.48
CA CYS A 106 -12.62 -13.40 8.50
C CYS A 106 -13.12 -12.07 9.07
N LYS A 107 -13.59 -12.06 10.32
CA LYS A 107 -14.03 -10.84 11.01
C LYS A 107 -12.83 -10.10 11.61
N GLN A 108 -11.96 -9.53 10.79
CA GLN A 108 -11.16 -8.37 11.24
C GLN A 108 -12.02 -7.11 11.03
N PRO A 109 -12.52 -6.47 12.10
CA PRO A 109 -13.53 -5.41 12.01
C PRO A 109 -13.06 -4.09 11.36
N ALA A 110 -11.80 -3.99 10.92
CA ALA A 110 -11.23 -2.77 10.37
C ALA A 110 -10.96 -2.78 8.84
N THR A 111 -10.74 -3.96 8.22
CA THR A 111 -10.16 -4.03 6.86
C THR A 111 -11.01 -4.76 5.82
N GLY A 112 -11.91 -5.67 6.21
CA GLY A 112 -12.87 -6.28 5.27
C GLY A 112 -12.27 -7.17 4.17
N GLY A 113 -11.02 -7.63 4.29
CA GLY A 113 -10.34 -8.51 3.31
C GLY A 113 -9.12 -9.27 3.89
N PRO A 114 -8.56 -10.26 3.17
CA PRO A 114 -7.57 -11.24 3.64
C PRO A 114 -6.27 -10.63 4.15
N CYS A 115 -6.02 -10.89 5.43
CA CYS A 115 -4.83 -10.50 6.17
C CYS A 115 -3.51 -10.82 5.43
N ALA A 116 -2.71 -9.77 5.20
CA ALA A 116 -1.37 -9.83 4.59
C ALA A 116 -0.33 -10.68 5.34
N LEU A 117 -0.61 -11.08 6.58
CA LEU A 117 0.39 -11.61 7.52
C LEU A 117 0.35 -13.14 7.69
N CYS A 118 -0.45 -13.86 6.92
CA CYS A 118 -0.61 -15.31 7.08
C CYS A 118 0.47 -16.16 6.37
N TYR A 119 1.59 -15.56 5.98
CA TYR A 119 2.74 -16.25 5.39
C TYR A 119 3.75 -16.71 6.47
N GLU A 120 3.38 -17.69 7.29
CA GLU A 120 4.32 -18.63 7.94
C GLU A 120 3.68 -20.02 8.12
#